data_AF-H1VTL5-F1
#
_entry.id   AF-H1VTL5-F1
#
_cell.length_a   1.000
_cell.length_b   1.000
_cell.length_c   1.000
_cell.angle_alpha   90.00
_cell.angle_beta   90.00
_cell.angle_gamma   90.00
#
_symmetry.space_group_name_H-M   'P 1'
#
loop_
_entity.id
_entity.type
_entity.pdbx_description
1 polymer ?
#
loop_
_entity_poly.entity_id
_entity_poly.type
_entity_poly.pdbx_seq_one_letter_code
_entity_poly.pdbx_strand_id
1 'polypeptide(L)'
;MSRKLLAEDKQWRVRLAIIEYIPLLASQLGVKFFDEKLSNLCMSWLGDTVFSIREAATHNLKKLTEVFGVEWASEAIIPKVMAMGNHPNYLYRMTTAFAITTLASVVSLDVIADKILPMLDKLVDDEIPNIRFNVAKTYGVLIDVLRRLPEEGTIYSLEKEGNAFTASPRGMELIQTRVIPKLEKLQKDDDVDVRYFATTSANSVSGSSAGEPMNTSP
;
A
#
# COMPACT_ATOMS: atom_id res chain seq x y z
N MET A 1 0.39 23.10 -31.46
CA MET A 1 -0.24 21.85 -31.01
C MET A 1 0.49 21.41 -29.75
N SER A 2 -0.06 21.73 -28.56
CA SER A 2 0.64 21.54 -27.28
C SER A 2 0.79 20.05 -26.99
N ARG A 3 2.02 19.58 -26.80
CA ARG A 3 2.31 18.27 -26.22
C ARG A 3 1.86 18.25 -24.76
N LYS A 4 0.55 18.16 -24.52
CA LYS A 4 0.06 17.53 -23.30
C LYS A 4 0.49 16.08 -23.43
N LEU A 5 1.39 15.64 -22.56
CA LEU A 5 1.73 14.23 -22.46
C LEU A 5 0.40 13.46 -22.35
N LEU A 6 0.21 12.40 -23.13
CA LEU A 6 -0.98 11.54 -23.05
C LEU A 6 -1.23 11.02 -21.62
N ALA A 7 -0.19 11.06 -20.79
CA ALA A 7 -0.22 10.75 -19.37
C ALA A 7 -1.03 11.74 -18.51
N GLU A 8 -1.36 12.91 -19.03
CA GLU A 8 -2.23 13.95 -18.45
C GLU A 8 -3.52 14.15 -19.28
N ASP A 9 -3.88 13.15 -20.10
CA ASP A 9 -5.06 13.22 -20.96
C ASP A 9 -6.33 13.41 -20.12
N LYS A 10 -7.30 14.18 -20.63
CA LYS A 10 -8.59 14.38 -19.96
C LYS A 10 -9.33 13.05 -19.79
N GLN A 11 -9.14 12.12 -20.72
CA GLN A 11 -9.75 10.81 -20.71
C GLN A 11 -8.95 9.87 -19.81
N TRP A 12 -9.49 9.58 -18.63
CA TRP A 12 -8.84 8.73 -17.64
C TRP A 12 -8.47 7.34 -18.18
N ARG A 13 -9.24 6.78 -19.11
CA ARG A 13 -8.91 5.49 -19.75
C ARG A 13 -7.57 5.50 -20.51
N VAL A 14 -7.18 6.64 -21.07
CA VAL A 14 -5.87 6.79 -21.71
C VAL A 14 -4.77 6.80 -20.66
N ARG A 15 -4.97 7.53 -19.54
CA ARG A 15 -4.04 7.52 -18.40
C ARG A 15 -3.89 6.11 -17.82
N LEU A 16 -5.00 5.39 -17.65
CA LEU A 16 -5.02 4.01 -17.16
C LEU A 16 -4.16 3.10 -18.05
N ALA A 17 -4.39 3.13 -19.36
CA ALA A 17 -3.61 2.33 -20.30
C ALA A 17 -2.10 2.65 -20.17
N ILE A 18 -1.73 3.92 -20.09
CA ILE A 18 -0.33 4.32 -19.93
C ILE A 18 0.27 3.76 -18.64
N ILE A 19 -0.43 3.88 -17.51
CA ILE A 19 0.01 3.34 -16.21
C ILE A 19 0.31 1.85 -16.29
N GLU A 20 -0.53 1.09 -16.99
CA GLU A 20 -0.36 -0.36 -17.15
C GLU A 20 0.86 -0.72 -18.00
N TYR A 21 1.26 0.12 -18.95
CA TYR A 21 2.43 -0.07 -19.81
C TYR A 21 3.76 0.34 -19.16
N ILE A 22 3.75 1.23 -18.15
CA ILE A 22 4.99 1.75 -17.55
C ILE A 22 5.95 0.66 -17.03
N PRO A 23 5.53 -0.41 -16.34
CA PRO A 23 6.48 -1.39 -15.80
C PRO A 23 7.26 -2.11 -16.89
N LEU A 24 6.61 -2.37 -18.04
CA LEU A 24 7.27 -2.96 -19.21
C LEU A 24 8.30 -2.01 -19.82
N LEU A 25 7.96 -0.73 -19.93
CA LEU A 25 8.92 0.28 -20.40
C LEU A 25 10.10 0.43 -19.43
N ALA A 26 9.82 0.44 -18.13
CA ALA A 26 10.81 0.56 -17.08
C ALA A 26 11.79 -0.62 -17.09
N SER A 27 11.31 -1.85 -17.30
CA SER A 27 12.18 -3.04 -17.40
C SER A 27 13.07 -3.04 -18.64
N GLN A 28 12.63 -2.42 -19.73
CA GLN A 28 13.41 -2.31 -20.98
C GLN A 28 14.42 -1.15 -20.97
N LEU A 29 14.04 -0.02 -20.35
CA LEU A 29 14.84 1.21 -20.38
C LEU A 29 15.78 1.35 -19.17
N GLY A 30 15.53 0.59 -18.11
CA GLY A 30 16.33 0.55 -16.90
C GLY A 30 16.00 1.66 -15.89
N VAL A 31 16.48 1.44 -14.65
CA VAL A 31 16.16 2.26 -13.47
C VAL A 31 16.53 3.73 -13.63
N LYS A 32 17.71 4.02 -14.19
CA LYS A 32 18.19 5.40 -14.38
C LYS A 32 17.27 6.23 -15.27
N PHE A 33 16.81 5.63 -16.39
CA PHE A 33 15.87 6.31 -17.28
C PHE A 33 14.52 6.54 -16.59
N PHE A 34 14.04 5.54 -15.85
CA PHE A 34 12.80 5.66 -15.10
C PHE A 34 12.86 6.81 -14.08
N ASP A 35 13.92 6.86 -13.28
CA ASP A 35 14.08 7.88 -12.23
C ASP A 35 14.13 9.29 -12.83
N GLU A 36 14.85 9.47 -13.93
CA GLU A 36 15.00 10.78 -14.58
C GLU A 36 13.74 11.25 -15.32
N LYS A 37 12.96 10.33 -15.91
CA LYS A 37 11.91 10.69 -16.88
C LYS A 37 10.49 10.34 -16.46
N LEU A 38 10.30 9.29 -15.66
CA LEU A 38 8.99 8.68 -15.40
C LEU A 38 8.58 8.71 -13.93
N SER A 39 9.54 8.77 -12.99
CA SER A 39 9.25 8.73 -11.54
C SER A 39 8.25 9.81 -11.12
N ASN A 40 8.46 11.07 -11.51
CA ASN A 40 7.54 12.16 -11.15
C ASN A 40 6.14 11.97 -11.73
N LEU A 41 6.04 11.42 -12.94
CA LEU A 41 4.76 11.11 -13.55
C LEU A 41 4.02 10.01 -12.78
N CYS A 42 4.72 8.92 -12.43
CA CYS A 42 4.17 7.85 -11.60
C CYS A 42 3.64 8.36 -10.27
N MET A 43 4.36 9.27 -9.63
CA MET A 43 3.92 9.88 -8.37
C MET A 43 2.69 10.78 -8.54
N SER A 44 2.57 11.48 -9.67
CA SER A 44 1.41 12.34 -9.92
C SER A 44 0.09 11.58 -9.97
N TRP A 45 0.10 10.33 -10.48
CA TRP A 45 -1.11 9.51 -10.60
C TRP A 45 -1.66 9.03 -9.24
N LEU A 46 -0.83 8.99 -8.19
CA LEU A 46 -1.29 8.70 -6.83
C LEU A 46 -2.18 9.82 -6.27
N GLY A 47 -2.09 11.03 -6.84
CA GLY A 47 -2.95 12.16 -6.51
C GLY A 47 -4.10 12.39 -7.50
N ASP A 48 -4.33 11.48 -8.44
CA ASP A 48 -5.34 11.67 -9.50
C ASP A 48 -6.76 11.78 -8.92
N THR A 49 -7.61 12.60 -9.53
CA THR A 49 -9.00 12.77 -9.06
C THR A 49 -9.84 11.52 -9.24
N VAL A 50 -9.49 10.65 -10.20
CA VAL A 50 -10.19 9.40 -10.51
C VAL A 50 -9.62 8.25 -9.67
N PHE A 51 -10.49 7.59 -8.89
CA PHE A 51 -10.08 6.49 -8.01
C PHE A 51 -9.36 5.36 -8.75
N SER A 52 -9.91 4.89 -9.88
CA SER A 52 -9.30 3.79 -10.67
C SER A 52 -7.89 4.12 -11.17
N ILE A 53 -7.57 5.41 -11.36
CA ILE A 53 -6.21 5.83 -11.72
C ILE A 53 -5.27 5.70 -10.52
N ARG A 54 -5.72 6.12 -9.34
CA ARG A 54 -4.94 5.98 -8.11
C ARG A 54 -4.68 4.52 -7.78
N GLU A 55 -5.70 3.67 -7.91
CA GLU A 55 -5.56 2.23 -7.72
C GLU A 55 -4.59 1.61 -8.73
N ALA A 56 -4.70 1.94 -10.02
CA ALA A 56 -3.74 1.48 -11.01
C ALA A 56 -2.32 1.97 -10.71
N ALA A 57 -2.17 3.19 -10.19
CA ALA A 57 -0.89 3.74 -9.80
C ALA A 57 -0.26 2.98 -8.61
N THR A 58 -1.03 2.54 -7.60
CA THR A 58 -0.45 1.72 -6.51
C THR A 58 0.07 0.38 -7.02
N HIS A 59 -0.69 -0.27 -7.91
CA HIS A 59 -0.26 -1.52 -8.56
C HIS A 59 0.95 -1.31 -9.48
N ASN A 60 1.04 -0.15 -10.12
CA ASN A 60 2.22 0.23 -10.89
C ASN A 60 3.47 0.33 -10.01
N LEU A 61 3.37 0.95 -8.82
CA LEU A 61 4.48 1.00 -7.85
C LEU A 61 4.93 -0.39 -7.41
N LYS A 62 3.98 -1.30 -7.17
CA LYS A 62 4.29 -2.69 -6.83
C LYS A 62 5.10 -3.37 -7.93
N LYS A 63 4.63 -3.31 -9.18
CA LYS A 63 5.33 -3.89 -10.33
C LYS A 63 6.71 -3.27 -10.55
N LEU A 64 6.86 -1.96 -10.35
CA LEU A 64 8.15 -1.30 -10.43
C LEU A 64 9.10 -1.79 -9.32
N THR A 65 8.58 -2.01 -8.12
CA THR A 65 9.35 -2.59 -6.99
C THR A 65 9.77 -4.03 -7.29
N GLU A 66 8.92 -4.83 -7.93
CA GLU A 66 9.25 -6.18 -8.39
C GLU A 66 10.37 -6.17 -9.46
N VAL A 67 10.42 -5.13 -10.31
CA VAL A 67 11.44 -4.98 -11.38
C VAL A 67 12.76 -4.44 -10.84
N PHE A 68 12.72 -3.41 -9.98
CA PHE A 68 13.92 -2.68 -9.54
C PHE A 68 14.43 -3.09 -8.15
N GLY A 69 13.65 -3.86 -7.39
CA GLY A 69 14.03 -4.34 -6.07
C GLY A 69 13.54 -3.47 -4.91
N VAL A 70 13.61 -4.04 -3.71
CA VAL A 70 13.13 -3.41 -2.47
C VAL A 70 14.03 -2.27 -2.01
N GLU A 71 15.32 -2.34 -2.31
CA GLU A 71 16.31 -1.31 -2.00
C GLU A 71 15.97 -0.03 -2.76
N TRP A 72 15.75 -0.14 -4.07
CA TRP A 72 15.30 0.98 -4.90
C TRP A 72 13.96 1.54 -4.40
N ALA A 73 12.99 0.69 -4.09
CA ALA A 73 11.70 1.17 -3.59
C ALA A 73 11.84 1.92 -2.26
N SER A 74 12.72 1.45 -1.37
CA SER A 74 13.00 2.07 -0.07
C SER A 74 13.58 3.48 -0.20
N GLU A 75 14.36 3.73 -1.25
CA GLU A 75 14.95 5.04 -1.53
C GLU A 75 14.01 5.95 -2.34
N ALA A 76 13.39 5.43 -3.40
CA ALA A 76 12.69 6.23 -4.40
C ALA A 76 11.18 6.35 -4.17
N ILE A 77 10.55 5.33 -3.61
CA ILE A 77 9.09 5.18 -3.57
C ILE A 77 8.53 5.36 -2.16
N ILE A 78 9.07 4.61 -1.18
CA ILE A 78 8.56 4.61 0.20
C ILE A 78 8.53 6.02 0.81
N PRO A 79 9.58 6.86 0.70
CA PRO A 79 9.55 8.20 1.28
C PRO A 79 8.43 9.07 0.68
N LYS A 80 8.16 8.92 -0.62
CA LYS A 80 7.10 9.68 -1.32
C LYS A 80 5.72 9.23 -0.87
N VAL A 81 5.51 7.90 -0.72
CA VAL A 81 4.25 7.36 -0.19
C VAL A 81 4.02 7.81 1.25
N MET A 82 5.04 7.79 2.10
CA MET A 82 4.92 8.29 3.48
C MET A 82 4.64 9.80 3.53
N ALA A 83 5.22 10.60 2.61
CA ALA A 83 4.94 12.03 2.54
C ALA A 83 3.47 12.32 2.24
N MET A 84 2.83 11.53 1.37
CA MET A 84 1.39 11.66 1.06
C MET A 84 0.49 11.45 2.28
N GLY A 85 0.88 10.57 3.20
CA GLY A 85 0.14 10.34 4.45
C GLY A 85 0.13 11.54 5.39
N ASN A 86 1.03 12.50 5.18
CA ASN A 86 1.08 13.76 5.92
C ASN A 86 0.36 14.92 5.22
N HIS A 87 -0.20 14.70 4.03
CA HIS A 87 -0.70 15.77 3.19
C HIS A 87 -2.05 16.33 3.72
N PRO A 88 -2.29 17.66 3.65
CA PRO A 88 -3.52 18.28 4.13
C PRO A 88 -4.78 17.79 3.39
N ASN A 89 -4.66 17.53 2.09
CA ASN A 89 -5.74 16.93 1.31
C ASN A 89 -5.89 15.44 1.63
N TYR A 90 -7.07 15.07 2.13
CA TYR A 90 -7.44 13.72 2.56
C TYR A 90 -7.29 12.66 1.48
N LEU A 91 -7.44 13.02 0.20
CA LEU A 91 -7.33 12.09 -0.93
C LEU A 91 -5.94 11.42 -0.97
N TYR A 92 -4.89 12.18 -0.66
CA TYR A 92 -3.52 11.65 -0.58
C TYR A 92 -3.32 10.74 0.62
N ARG A 93 -3.87 11.11 1.78
CA ARG A 93 -3.80 10.29 3.00
C ARG A 93 -4.53 8.96 2.83
N MET A 94 -5.71 8.99 2.23
CA MET A 94 -6.46 7.78 1.86
C MET A 94 -5.68 6.92 0.86
N THR A 95 -5.10 7.53 -0.17
CA THR A 95 -4.31 6.80 -1.18
C THR A 95 -3.04 6.20 -0.58
N THR A 96 -2.50 6.79 0.48
CA THR A 96 -1.36 6.23 1.22
C THR A 96 -1.70 4.87 1.83
N ALA A 97 -2.90 4.71 2.42
CA ALA A 97 -3.35 3.42 2.96
C ALA A 97 -3.47 2.35 1.85
N PHE A 98 -4.01 2.72 0.68
CA PHE A 98 -4.07 1.81 -0.47
C PHE A 98 -2.69 1.44 -0.99
N ALA A 99 -1.78 2.42 -1.11
CA ALA A 99 -0.40 2.18 -1.56
C ALA A 99 0.34 1.23 -0.62
N ILE A 100 0.23 1.45 0.70
CA ILE A 100 0.78 0.56 1.73
C ILE A 100 0.22 -0.86 1.56
N THR A 101 -1.09 -1.00 1.42
CA THR A 101 -1.75 -2.29 1.23
C THR A 101 -1.20 -3.03 0.02
N THR A 102 -1.08 -2.34 -1.13
CA THR A 102 -0.57 -2.94 -2.38
C THR A 102 0.91 -3.30 -2.28
N LEU A 103 1.73 -2.48 -1.60
CA LEU A 103 3.18 -2.65 -1.49
C LEU A 103 3.60 -3.67 -0.44
N ALA A 104 2.73 -4.04 0.51
CA ALA A 104 3.08 -4.85 1.67
C ALA A 104 3.81 -6.18 1.35
N SER A 105 3.50 -6.83 0.22
CA SER A 105 4.15 -8.09 -0.17
C SER A 105 5.50 -7.93 -0.88
N VAL A 106 5.88 -6.71 -1.27
CA VAL A 106 7.10 -6.41 -2.05
C VAL A 106 8.08 -5.52 -1.27
N VAL A 107 7.85 -5.35 0.04
CA VAL A 107 8.73 -4.61 0.94
C VAL A 107 9.23 -5.52 2.06
N SER A 108 10.36 -5.15 2.66
CA SER A 108 10.98 -5.91 3.74
C SER A 108 10.31 -5.66 5.09
N LEU A 109 10.63 -6.53 6.05
CA LEU A 109 10.19 -6.40 7.44
C LEU A 109 10.60 -5.05 8.05
N ASP A 110 11.82 -4.58 7.74
CA ASP A 110 12.33 -3.29 8.21
C ASP A 110 11.53 -2.11 7.65
N VAL A 111 11.19 -2.13 6.37
CA VAL A 111 10.35 -1.08 5.77
C VAL A 111 8.99 -1.03 6.44
N ILE A 112 8.41 -2.21 6.74
CA ILE A 112 7.14 -2.27 7.46
C ILE A 112 7.29 -1.68 8.86
N ALA A 113 8.30 -2.12 9.62
CA ALA A 113 8.53 -1.73 11.00
C ALA A 113 8.84 -0.23 11.16
N ASP A 114 9.72 0.29 10.32
CA ASP A 114 10.35 1.60 10.54
C ASP A 114 9.66 2.73 9.77
N LYS A 115 8.92 2.41 8.71
CA LYS A 115 8.26 3.42 7.85
C LYS A 115 6.74 3.27 7.86
N ILE A 116 6.24 2.08 7.55
CA ILE A 116 4.80 1.85 7.35
C ILE A 116 4.02 1.89 8.66
N LEU A 117 4.44 1.14 9.68
CA LEU A 117 3.73 1.10 10.97
C LEU A 117 3.66 2.50 11.63
N PRO A 118 4.74 3.31 11.69
CA PRO A 118 4.65 4.69 12.17
C PRO A 118 3.67 5.56 11.38
N MET A 119 3.55 5.36 10.06
CA MET A 119 2.57 6.08 9.25
C MET A 119 1.14 5.65 9.57
N LEU A 120 0.88 4.36 9.69
CA LEU A 120 -0.44 3.86 10.07
C LEU A 120 -0.82 4.26 11.49
N ASP A 121 0.14 4.29 12.42
CA ASP A 121 -0.05 4.77 13.79
C ASP A 121 -0.49 6.23 13.84
N LYS A 122 -0.17 7.03 12.82
CA LYS A 122 -0.70 8.39 12.65
C LYS A 122 -2.09 8.38 12.03
N LEU A 123 -2.28 7.63 10.94
CA LEU A 123 -3.55 7.61 10.19
C LEU A 123 -4.69 6.93 10.96
N VAL A 124 -4.40 6.12 11.97
CA VAL A 124 -5.40 5.57 12.91
C VAL A 124 -6.16 6.66 13.66
N ASP A 125 -5.57 7.85 13.78
CA ASP A 125 -6.10 9.03 14.47
C ASP A 125 -6.61 10.09 13.49
N ASP A 126 -6.76 9.77 12.19
CA ASP A 126 -7.27 10.72 11.20
C ASP A 126 -8.68 11.17 11.54
N GLU A 127 -8.99 12.45 11.35
CA GLU A 127 -10.33 13.00 11.62
C GLU A 127 -11.41 12.36 10.74
N ILE A 128 -11.04 11.87 9.54
CA ILE A 128 -11.97 11.32 8.56
C ILE A 128 -12.14 9.81 8.78
N PRO A 129 -13.36 9.32 9.11
CA PRO A 129 -13.61 7.89 9.35
C PRO A 129 -13.22 6.99 8.18
N ASN A 130 -13.40 7.48 6.94
CA ASN A 130 -13.03 6.76 5.74
C ASN A 130 -11.53 6.41 5.69
N ILE A 131 -10.67 7.28 6.21
CA ILE A 131 -9.23 6.98 6.32
C ILE A 131 -9.01 5.92 7.41
N ARG A 132 -9.63 6.09 8.58
CA ARG A 132 -9.47 5.17 9.72
C ARG A 132 -9.94 3.75 9.40
N PHE A 133 -11.05 3.55 8.69
CA PHE A 133 -11.45 2.19 8.31
C PHE A 133 -10.54 1.59 7.24
N ASN A 134 -9.97 2.39 6.34
CA ASN A 134 -8.99 1.90 5.38
C ASN A 134 -7.67 1.53 6.07
N VAL A 135 -7.29 2.21 7.15
CA VAL A 135 -6.20 1.78 8.04
C VAL A 135 -6.52 0.43 8.68
N ALA A 136 -7.76 0.22 9.16
CA ALA A 136 -8.20 -1.07 9.69
C ALA A 136 -8.02 -2.21 8.67
N LYS A 137 -8.52 -2.02 7.44
CA LYS A 137 -8.34 -2.96 6.33
C LYS A 137 -6.86 -3.23 6.04
N THR A 138 -6.05 -2.18 6.03
CA THR A 138 -4.60 -2.26 5.79
C THR A 138 -3.92 -3.12 6.86
N TYR A 139 -4.29 -2.97 8.13
CA TYR A 139 -3.78 -3.82 9.21
C TYR A 139 -4.14 -5.30 9.01
N GLY A 140 -5.35 -5.60 8.52
CA GLY A 140 -5.72 -6.97 8.14
C GLY A 140 -4.75 -7.59 7.14
N VAL A 141 -4.41 -6.84 6.08
CA VAL A 141 -3.42 -7.27 5.08
C VAL A 141 -2.03 -7.40 5.69
N LEU A 142 -1.61 -6.46 6.54
CA LEU A 142 -0.31 -6.53 7.21
C LEU A 142 -0.18 -7.75 8.13
N ILE A 143 -1.25 -8.18 8.82
CA ILE A 143 -1.25 -9.41 9.62
C ILE A 143 -0.91 -10.61 8.74
N ASP A 144 -1.57 -10.75 7.59
CA ASP A 144 -1.36 -11.88 6.67
C ASP A 144 0.01 -11.84 5.98
N VAL A 145 0.56 -10.64 5.78
CA VAL A 145 1.92 -10.44 5.29
C VAL A 145 2.94 -10.79 6.35
N LEU A 146 2.86 -10.20 7.55
CA LEU A 146 3.83 -10.38 8.64
C LEU A 146 3.94 -11.84 9.11
N ARG A 147 2.86 -12.62 9.02
CA ARG A 147 2.87 -14.06 9.29
C ARG A 147 3.72 -14.88 8.31
N ARG A 148 3.96 -14.37 7.11
CA ARG A 148 4.67 -15.07 6.03
C ARG A 148 6.01 -14.42 5.70
N LEU A 149 6.23 -13.18 6.15
CA LEU A 149 7.42 -12.40 5.84
C LEU A 149 8.64 -13.01 6.55
N PRO A 150 9.75 -13.24 5.82
CA PRO A 150 11.01 -13.72 6.40
C PRO A 150 11.74 -12.61 7.14
N GLU A 151 12.82 -12.97 7.84
CA GLU A 151 13.72 -11.99 8.48
C GLU A 151 14.43 -11.11 7.44
N GLU A 152 14.83 -11.71 6.32
CA GLU A 152 15.52 -11.03 5.22
C GLU A 152 14.77 -11.26 3.89
N GLY A 153 14.65 -10.20 3.09
CA GLY A 153 13.95 -10.24 1.80
C GLY A 153 12.47 -9.84 1.87
N THR A 154 11.67 -10.35 0.93
CA THR A 154 10.25 -10.01 0.75
C THR A 154 9.42 -11.27 0.48
N ILE A 155 8.09 -11.19 0.58
CA ILE A 155 7.22 -12.29 0.14
C ILE A 155 7.43 -12.59 -1.35
N TYR A 156 7.52 -11.54 -2.17
CA TYR A 156 7.71 -11.68 -3.61
C TYR A 156 9.00 -12.41 -3.99
N SER A 157 10.14 -12.09 -3.34
CA SER A 157 11.41 -12.77 -3.61
C SER A 157 11.35 -14.25 -3.24
N LEU A 158 10.73 -14.59 -2.10
CA LEU A 158 10.54 -15.99 -1.70
C LEU A 158 9.65 -16.77 -2.67
N GLU A 159 8.53 -16.19 -3.10
CA GLU A 159 7.62 -16.81 -4.07
C GLU A 159 8.33 -17.08 -5.41
N LYS A 160 9.14 -16.12 -5.86
CA LYS A 160 9.92 -16.25 -7.09
C LYS A 160 10.98 -17.35 -7.02
N GLU A 161 11.56 -17.56 -5.85
CA GLU A 161 12.59 -18.58 -5.61
C GLU A 161 12.00 -19.97 -5.28
N GLY A 162 10.69 -20.06 -5.02
CA GLY A 162 10.03 -21.30 -4.59
C GLY A 162 10.39 -21.73 -3.16
N ASN A 163 10.86 -20.77 -2.35
CA ASN A 163 11.30 -21.04 -0.99
C ASN A 163 10.12 -21.15 -0.01
N ALA A 164 10.28 -21.98 1.02
CA ALA A 164 9.27 -22.11 2.07
C ALA A 164 9.16 -20.83 2.91
N PHE A 165 7.93 -20.43 3.23
CA PHE A 165 7.71 -19.31 4.14
C PHE A 165 8.07 -19.71 5.57
N THR A 166 9.09 -19.05 6.13
CA THR A 166 9.42 -19.16 7.55
C THR A 166 9.03 -17.84 8.21
N ALA A 167 8.00 -17.90 9.07
CA ALA A 167 7.51 -16.72 9.76
C ALA A 167 8.60 -16.12 10.66
N SER A 168 8.91 -14.83 10.47
CA SER A 168 9.81 -14.10 11.36
C SER A 168 9.20 -13.99 12.79
N PRO A 169 9.96 -14.33 13.85
CA PRO A 169 9.54 -14.05 15.23
C PRO A 169 9.26 -12.56 15.45
N ARG A 170 10.06 -11.68 14.84
CA ARG A 170 9.87 -10.22 14.88
C ARG A 170 8.60 -9.80 14.14
N GLY A 171 8.26 -10.44 13.01
CA GLY A 171 6.98 -10.24 12.34
C GLY A 171 5.79 -10.53 13.26
N MET A 172 5.84 -11.63 13.99
CA MET A 172 4.81 -11.99 14.99
C MET A 172 4.75 -11.01 16.16
N GLU A 173 5.92 -10.56 16.65
CA GLU A 173 6.00 -9.54 17.71
C GLU A 173 5.37 -8.22 17.26
N LEU A 174 5.61 -7.76 16.03
CA LEU A 174 5.01 -6.53 15.48
C LEU A 174 3.49 -6.64 15.40
N ILE A 175 2.94 -7.80 15.04
CA ILE A 175 1.49 -8.02 15.07
C ILE A 175 0.96 -7.77 16.49
N GLN A 176 1.57 -8.38 17.50
CA GLN A 176 1.12 -8.29 18.89
C GLN A 176 1.30 -6.90 19.51
N THR A 177 2.43 -6.25 19.23
CA THR A 177 2.84 -5.03 19.93
C THR A 177 2.42 -3.75 19.20
N ARG A 178 2.26 -3.80 17.88
CA ARG A 178 1.99 -2.61 17.05
C ARG A 178 0.65 -2.67 16.32
N VAL A 179 0.23 -3.84 15.82
CA VAL A 179 -1.00 -3.94 15.01
C VAL A 179 -2.25 -4.15 15.87
N ILE A 180 -2.26 -5.18 16.73
CA ILE A 180 -3.43 -5.54 17.54
C ILE A 180 -3.91 -4.37 18.42
N PRO A 181 -3.06 -3.64 19.16
CA PRO A 181 -3.53 -2.54 20.01
C PRO A 181 -4.21 -1.42 19.21
N LYS A 182 -3.81 -1.22 17.96
CA LYS A 182 -4.40 -0.21 17.06
C LYS A 182 -5.74 -0.67 16.51
N LEU A 183 -5.88 -1.95 16.19
CA LEU A 183 -7.18 -2.55 15.85
C LEU A 183 -8.15 -2.50 17.04
N GLU A 184 -7.71 -2.82 18.26
CA GLU A 184 -8.54 -2.73 19.47
C GLU A 184 -9.03 -1.30 19.75
N LYS A 185 -8.19 -0.30 19.46
CA LYS A 185 -8.59 1.10 19.48
C LYS A 185 -9.68 1.38 18.45
N LEU A 186 -9.49 0.98 17.19
CA LEU A 186 -10.46 1.20 16.12
C LEU A 186 -11.78 0.42 16.31
N GLN A 187 -11.76 -0.71 17.03
CA GLN A 187 -12.99 -1.43 17.42
C GLN A 187 -13.88 -0.61 18.37
N LYS A 188 -13.33 0.41 19.02
CA LYS A 188 -14.04 1.33 19.92
C LYS A 188 -14.27 2.70 19.27
N ASP A 189 -14.05 2.82 17.97
CA ASP A 189 -14.26 4.07 17.22
C ASP A 189 -15.74 4.48 17.20
N ASP A 190 -16.03 5.76 17.06
CA ASP A 190 -17.39 6.30 17.01
C ASP A 190 -18.11 5.91 15.69
N ASP A 191 -17.35 5.71 14.61
CA ASP A 191 -17.89 5.35 13.30
C ASP A 191 -18.12 3.84 13.15
N VAL A 192 -19.28 3.48 12.58
CA VAL A 192 -19.71 2.08 12.44
C VAL A 192 -18.85 1.27 11.48
N ASP A 193 -18.41 1.87 10.37
CA ASP A 193 -17.59 1.19 9.37
C ASP A 193 -16.19 0.95 9.93
N VAL A 194 -15.65 1.92 10.66
CA VAL A 194 -14.36 1.77 11.34
C VAL A 194 -14.40 0.59 12.30
N ARG A 195 -15.41 0.49 13.17
CA ARG A 195 -15.58 -0.65 14.09
C ARG A 195 -15.74 -1.98 13.36
N TYR A 196 -16.54 -2.00 12.30
CA TYR A 196 -16.80 -3.21 11.50
C TYR A 196 -15.50 -3.73 10.89
N PHE A 197 -14.77 -2.90 10.15
CA PHE A 197 -13.53 -3.32 9.49
C PHE A 197 -12.42 -3.64 10.49
N ALA A 198 -12.31 -2.91 11.61
CA ALA A 198 -11.37 -3.24 12.67
C ALA A 198 -11.63 -4.61 13.28
N THR A 199 -12.91 -4.96 13.50
CA THR A 199 -13.30 -6.27 14.01
C THR A 199 -13.00 -7.38 13.01
N THR A 200 -13.33 -7.18 11.74
CA THR A 200 -13.01 -8.12 10.67
C THR A 200 -11.50 -8.37 10.56
N SER A 201 -10.69 -7.31 10.62
CA SER A 201 -9.23 -7.44 10.57
C SER A 201 -8.63 -8.01 11.86
N ALA A 202 -9.22 -7.79 13.04
CA ALA A 202 -8.77 -8.43 14.28
C ALA A 202 -9.07 -9.93 14.28
N ASN A 203 -10.20 -10.35 13.70
CA ASN A 203 -10.59 -11.77 13.61
C ASN A 203 -9.66 -12.60 12.72
N SER A 204 -8.96 -11.97 11.75
CA SER A 204 -7.93 -12.67 10.98
C SER A 204 -6.76 -13.12 11.87
N VAL A 205 -6.51 -12.46 13.00
CA VAL A 205 -5.49 -12.86 13.99
C VAL A 205 -5.84 -14.19 14.67
N SER A 206 -7.12 -14.41 14.97
CA SER A 206 -7.63 -15.59 15.71
C SER A 206 -8.02 -16.78 14.82
N GLY A 207 -7.79 -16.70 13.50
CA GLY A 207 -8.11 -17.78 12.55
C GLY A 207 -9.62 -17.95 12.29
N SER A 208 -10.43 -16.97 12.69
CA SER A 208 -11.87 -16.98 12.45
C SER A 208 -12.16 -16.22 11.16
N SER A 209 -12.46 -16.95 10.08
CA SER A 209 -12.89 -16.37 8.81
C SER A 209 -14.17 -15.56 9.00
N ALA A 210 -14.03 -14.24 9.09
CA ALA A 210 -15.17 -13.32 9.08
C ALA A 210 -15.85 -13.37 7.70
N GLY A 211 -17.17 -13.57 7.71
CA GLY A 211 -18.01 -13.72 6.53
C GLY A 211 -17.89 -12.57 5.53
N GLU A 212 -18.17 -12.90 4.27
CA GLU A 212 -17.99 -12.06 3.08
C GLU A 212 -18.39 -10.58 3.29
N PRO A 213 -17.59 -9.63 2.78
CA PRO A 213 -17.95 -8.23 2.84
C PRO A 213 -19.21 -7.98 1.99
N MET A 214 -20.25 -7.41 2.62
CA MET A 214 -21.40 -6.89 1.90
C MET A 214 -20.94 -5.82 0.90
N ASN A 215 -21.20 -6.12 -0.36
CA ASN A 215 -20.98 -5.24 -1.50
C ASN A 215 -21.81 -3.96 -1.32
N THR A 216 -21.17 -2.85 -0.97
CA THR A 216 -21.80 -1.53 -0.93
C THR A 216 -21.22 -0.68 -2.05
N SER A 217 -21.72 -0.93 -3.26
CA SER A 217 -21.65 0.03 -4.36
C SER A 217 -22.99 0.77 -4.45
N PRO A 218 -22.99 2.10 -4.65
CA PRO A 218 -23.96 2.75 -5.51
C PRO A 218 -23.66 2.47 -6.99
#